data_AF-A0A481SGT0-F1
#
_entry.id   AF-A0A481SGT0-F1
#
_cell.length_a   1.000
_cell.length_b   1.000
_cell.length_c   1.000
_cell.angle_alpha   90.00
_cell.angle_beta   90.00
_cell.angle_gamma   90.00
#
_symmetry.space_group_name_H-M   'P 1'
#
loop_
_entity.id
_entity.type
_entity.pdbx_description
1 polymer ?
#
loop_
_entity_poly.entity_id
_entity_poly.type
_entity_poly.pdbx_seq_one_letter_code
_entity_poly.pdbx_strand_id
1 'polypeptide(L)'
;MNILNNTLFLDARSSISNTLVTSEKTCQDIPEVNININDSDPKELFNALQYTKSLVLSGREKNIEQQISNSLLDAIDNSAAELEAFKAWTDGGNSVISPIIELMYENLIQDNANNNMAEDLMQLLVFDFLLHQDEWDLSDILTDDEMDYLGYITENFGSGMHSVYKGYQENTPSNIIDWFLNTFCKQLESSGKIPEDSVCFKVLQFFKEVDNKNKLVELGNAYSSELQSVNTSDINFNLSNSISKGESSTHVSPTLKFFLLAQGAKEGSLSANDWVEFINSDIDGIKKLLGIEEGDKKIADWLTDENKNTGWTYDSSGQLDFNRGQEGGIPIADLLNFFKGFPSRVLSDDELKEVNRIGDNVKMIMQTLKYWFQILRDERVAVARNI
;
A
#
# COMPACT_ATOMS: atom_id res chain seq x y z
N MET A 1 -33.53 64.65 36.86
CA MET A 1 -33.60 63.89 35.60
C MET A 1 -32.26 63.93 34.85
N ASN A 2 -31.11 63.83 35.53
CA ASN A 2 -29.77 63.98 34.91
C ASN A 2 -28.70 63.00 35.44
N ILE A 3 -29.09 61.97 36.21
CA ILE A 3 -28.13 60.99 36.79
C ILE A 3 -28.24 59.62 36.11
N LEU A 4 -29.37 59.29 35.46
CA LEU A 4 -29.59 58.02 34.78
C LEU A 4 -28.97 57.93 33.36
N ASN A 5 -28.62 59.05 32.73
CA ASN A 5 -28.04 59.06 31.39
C ASN A 5 -26.51 58.89 31.38
N ASN A 6 -25.80 59.21 32.48
CA ASN A 6 -24.34 59.11 32.52
C ASN A 6 -23.84 57.68 32.81
N THR A 7 -24.57 56.90 33.60
CA THR A 7 -24.19 55.51 33.93
C THR A 7 -24.35 54.56 32.74
N LEU A 8 -25.45 54.70 31.97
CA LEU A 8 -25.66 53.91 30.75
C LEU A 8 -24.63 54.20 29.65
N PHE A 9 -24.14 55.44 29.54
CA PHE A 9 -23.11 55.83 28.56
C PHE A 9 -21.69 55.37 28.98
N LEU A 10 -21.40 55.30 30.28
CA LEU A 10 -20.12 54.79 30.80
C LEU A 10 -20.02 53.26 30.70
N ASP A 11 -21.10 52.54 30.99
CA ASP A 11 -21.14 51.08 30.86
C ASP A 11 -21.04 50.62 29.40
N ALA A 12 -21.73 51.32 28.47
CA ALA A 12 -21.60 51.04 27.04
C ALA A 12 -20.17 51.27 26.53
N ARG A 13 -19.49 52.34 26.96
CA ARG A 13 -18.09 52.58 26.59
C ARG A 13 -17.13 51.55 27.18
N SER A 14 -17.32 51.11 28.43
CA SER A 14 -16.46 50.08 29.03
C SER A 14 -16.66 48.71 28.39
N SER A 15 -17.91 48.39 28.01
CA SER A 15 -18.24 47.15 27.30
C SER A 15 -17.67 47.18 25.88
N ILE A 16 -17.80 48.29 25.14
CA ILE A 16 -17.22 48.43 23.79
C ILE A 16 -15.67 48.40 23.85
N SER A 17 -15.05 49.06 24.83
CA SER A 17 -13.59 48.99 25.01
C SER A 17 -13.11 47.58 25.36
N ASN A 18 -13.82 46.85 26.22
CA ASN A 18 -13.47 45.47 26.54
C ASN A 18 -13.68 44.54 25.33
N THR A 19 -14.73 44.72 24.53
CA THR A 19 -14.98 43.95 23.31
C THR A 19 -13.91 44.22 22.23
N LEU A 20 -13.49 45.48 22.05
CA LEU A 20 -12.40 45.86 21.15
C LEU A 20 -11.06 45.29 21.61
N VAL A 21 -10.73 45.33 22.91
CA VAL A 21 -9.50 44.74 23.47
C VAL A 21 -9.53 43.21 23.39
N THR A 22 -10.68 42.56 23.54
CA THR A 22 -10.80 41.11 23.29
C THR A 22 -10.75 40.76 21.81
N SER A 23 -11.22 41.62 20.90
CA SER A 23 -11.09 41.44 19.45
C SER A 23 -9.66 41.66 18.95
N GLU A 24 -8.92 42.58 19.57
CA GLU A 24 -7.48 42.78 19.33
C GLU A 24 -6.66 41.60 19.89
N LYS A 25 -7.02 41.09 21.07
CA LYS A 25 -6.36 39.88 21.64
C LYS A 25 -6.67 38.60 20.86
N THR A 26 -7.89 38.41 20.36
CA THR A 26 -8.23 37.26 19.50
C THR A 26 -7.72 37.41 18.06
N CYS A 27 -7.38 38.62 17.61
CA CYS A 27 -6.63 38.84 16.36
C CYS A 27 -5.15 38.43 16.44
N GLN A 28 -4.56 38.32 17.64
CA GLN A 28 -3.15 37.98 17.82
C GLN A 28 -2.84 36.47 17.77
N ASP A 29 -3.85 35.61 17.87
CA ASP A 29 -3.67 34.14 17.96
C ASP A 29 -3.78 33.40 16.60
N ILE A 30 -3.70 34.10 15.46
CA ILE A 30 -3.58 33.45 14.15
C ILE A 30 -2.08 33.28 13.83
N PRO A 31 -1.55 32.05 13.68
CA PRO A 31 -0.11 31.83 13.55
C PRO A 31 0.50 32.57 12.36
N GLU A 32 1.64 33.24 12.58
CA GLU A 32 2.48 33.73 11.48
C GLU A 32 3.03 32.53 10.70
N VAL A 33 2.44 32.25 9.55
CA VAL A 33 2.89 31.22 8.62
C VAL A 33 4.14 31.72 7.89
N ASN A 34 5.31 31.47 8.47
CA ASN A 34 6.62 31.71 7.85
C ASN A 34 7.19 30.39 7.34
N ILE A 35 7.30 30.23 6.03
CA ILE A 35 7.63 28.93 5.44
C ILE A 35 8.75 29.10 4.42
N ASN A 36 9.92 28.56 4.75
CA ASN A 36 11.04 28.39 3.85
C ASN A 36 11.24 26.87 3.70
N ILE A 37 10.64 26.27 2.68
CA ILE A 37 10.74 24.82 2.40
C ILE A 37 11.82 24.61 1.34
N ASN A 38 12.61 23.54 1.49
CA ASN A 38 13.45 23.04 0.42
C ASN A 38 12.65 22.02 -0.42
N ASP A 39 12.54 22.24 -1.73
CA ASP A 39 11.52 21.63 -2.60
C ASP A 39 11.77 20.18 -2.98
N SER A 40 12.89 19.61 -2.52
CA SER A 40 13.44 18.35 -3.03
C SER A 40 13.43 17.20 -2.02
N ASP A 41 12.99 17.43 -0.77
CA ASP A 41 12.89 16.38 0.25
C ASP A 41 11.42 16.04 0.55
N PRO A 42 10.94 14.83 0.19
CA PRO A 42 9.59 14.37 0.50
C PRO A 42 9.23 14.48 1.98
N LYS A 43 10.20 14.28 2.89
CA LYS A 43 9.98 14.33 4.33
C LYS A 43 9.72 15.75 4.82
N GLU A 44 10.47 16.73 4.33
CA GLU A 44 10.25 18.15 4.68
C GLU A 44 8.90 18.63 4.15
N LEU A 45 8.54 18.24 2.92
CA LEU A 45 7.23 18.55 2.32
C LEU A 45 6.07 17.92 3.10
N PHE A 46 6.17 16.64 3.47
CA PHE A 46 5.15 15.96 4.27
C PHE A 46 4.93 16.67 5.61
N ASN A 47 6.01 17.03 6.32
CA ASN A 47 5.90 17.77 7.59
C ASN A 47 5.22 19.14 7.40
N ALA A 48 5.51 19.84 6.31
CA ALA A 48 4.87 21.11 5.98
C ALA A 48 3.37 20.95 5.71
N LEU A 49 2.95 19.87 5.05
CA LEU A 49 1.53 19.54 4.84
C LEU A 49 0.82 19.23 6.15
N GLN A 50 1.40 18.43 7.03
CA GLN A 50 0.81 18.13 8.35
C GLN A 50 0.60 19.39 9.19
N TYR A 51 1.56 20.33 9.14
CA TYR A 51 1.39 21.65 9.76
C TYR A 51 0.21 22.42 9.14
N THR A 52 0.12 22.45 7.81
CA THR A 52 -0.96 23.14 7.08
C THR A 52 -2.34 22.54 7.39
N LYS A 53 -2.43 21.21 7.48
CA LYS A 53 -3.63 20.46 7.90
C LYS A 53 -4.16 20.95 9.24
N SER A 54 -3.25 21.11 10.22
CA SER A 54 -3.61 21.57 11.57
C SER A 54 -4.21 22.98 11.57
N LEU A 55 -3.74 23.86 10.70
CA LEU A 55 -4.26 25.22 10.56
C LEU A 55 -5.69 25.22 9.99
N VAL A 56 -5.94 24.45 8.92
CA VAL A 56 -7.29 24.30 8.33
C VAL A 56 -8.31 23.84 9.39
N LEU A 57 -7.94 22.82 10.17
CA LEU A 57 -8.81 22.27 11.21
C LEU A 57 -9.14 23.31 12.31
N SER A 58 -8.24 24.25 12.59
CA SER A 58 -8.43 25.31 13.58
C SER A 58 -9.35 26.47 13.13
N GLY A 59 -9.61 26.61 11.82
CA GLY A 59 -10.28 27.78 11.22
C GLY A 59 -11.76 27.60 10.84
N ARG A 60 -12.44 26.52 11.28
CA ARG A 60 -13.81 26.18 10.83
C ARG A 60 -14.90 27.14 11.37
N GLU A 61 -15.35 28.10 10.56
CA GLU A 61 -16.68 28.77 10.66
C GLU A 61 -17.48 28.67 9.33
N LYS A 62 -18.71 29.20 9.28
CA LYS A 62 -19.91 28.69 8.55
C LYS A 62 -19.81 28.47 7.01
N ASN A 63 -20.46 27.37 6.59
CA ASN A 63 -20.94 26.92 5.27
C ASN A 63 -20.08 27.14 4.00
N ILE A 64 -19.75 28.37 3.59
CA ILE A 64 -18.88 28.59 2.42
C ILE A 64 -17.41 28.50 2.84
N GLU A 65 -17.07 29.08 3.99
CA GLU A 65 -15.74 28.96 4.60
C GLU A 65 -15.40 27.49 4.92
N GLN A 66 -16.41 26.71 5.32
CA GLN A 66 -16.28 25.28 5.53
C GLN A 66 -16.03 24.52 4.23
N GLN A 67 -16.68 24.87 3.11
CA GLN A 67 -16.44 24.22 1.82
C GLN A 67 -15.03 24.49 1.31
N ILE A 68 -14.56 25.73 1.40
CA ILE A 68 -13.18 26.10 1.02
C ILE A 68 -12.17 25.37 1.92
N SER A 69 -12.43 25.34 3.23
CA SER A 69 -11.58 24.62 4.19
C SER A 69 -11.55 23.11 3.91
N ASN A 70 -12.68 22.50 3.56
CA ASN A 70 -12.75 21.09 3.19
C ASN A 70 -11.97 20.81 1.90
N SER A 71 -12.16 21.60 0.84
CA SER A 71 -11.42 21.40 -0.41
C SER A 71 -9.91 21.59 -0.24
N LEU A 72 -9.48 22.52 0.64
CA LEU A 72 -8.06 22.66 1.00
C LEU A 72 -7.56 21.46 1.80
N LEU A 73 -8.38 20.94 2.71
CA LEU A 73 -8.04 19.74 3.48
C LEU A 73 -7.88 18.53 2.57
N ASP A 74 -8.80 18.32 1.64
CA ASP A 74 -8.77 17.24 0.66
C ASP A 74 -7.50 17.34 -0.21
N ALA A 75 -7.15 18.55 -0.67
CA ALA A 75 -5.94 18.77 -1.47
C ALA A 75 -4.64 18.51 -0.67
N ILE A 76 -4.63 18.85 0.63
CA ILE A 76 -3.51 18.55 1.54
C ILE A 76 -3.38 17.05 1.74
N ASP A 77 -4.49 16.36 2.00
CA ASP A 77 -4.52 14.93 2.27
C ASP A 77 -4.06 14.13 1.04
N ASN A 78 -4.51 14.52 -0.15
CA ASN A 78 -4.04 13.94 -1.41
C ASN A 78 -2.53 14.13 -1.61
N SER A 79 -2.04 15.36 -1.43
CA SER A 79 -0.59 15.65 -1.59
C SER A 79 0.26 14.92 -0.56
N ALA A 80 -0.27 14.73 0.66
CA ALA A 80 0.43 14.02 1.73
C ALA A 80 0.53 12.52 1.42
N ALA A 81 -0.54 11.91 0.92
CA ALA A 81 -0.55 10.52 0.49
C ALA A 81 0.47 10.26 -0.64
N GLU A 82 0.53 11.14 -1.65
CA GLU A 82 1.52 11.02 -2.74
C GLU A 82 2.96 11.11 -2.21
N LEU A 83 3.26 12.04 -1.30
CA LEU A 83 4.60 12.18 -0.70
C LEU A 83 4.96 11.02 0.23
N GLU A 84 3.98 10.46 0.94
CA GLU A 84 4.18 9.29 1.79
C GLU A 84 4.57 8.06 0.98
N ALA A 85 3.97 7.87 -0.20
CA ALA A 85 4.38 6.84 -1.15
C ALA A 85 5.85 7.04 -1.62
N PHE A 86 6.26 8.28 -1.94
CA PHE A 86 7.67 8.56 -2.27
C PHE A 86 8.62 8.32 -1.10
N LYS A 87 8.24 8.74 0.10
CA LYS A 87 9.01 8.52 1.32
C LYS A 87 9.19 7.02 1.61
N ALA A 88 8.15 6.22 1.41
CA ALA A 88 8.20 4.77 1.58
C ALA A 88 9.27 4.10 0.71
N TRP A 89 9.42 4.51 -0.56
CA TRP A 89 10.51 4.03 -1.43
C TRP A 89 11.89 4.34 -0.86
N THR A 90 12.05 5.52 -0.25
CA THR A 90 13.34 5.95 0.31
C THR A 90 13.66 5.35 1.67
N ASP A 91 12.65 5.02 2.47
CA ASP A 91 12.84 4.41 3.79
C ASP A 91 13.08 2.90 3.70
N GLY A 92 12.53 2.23 2.69
CA GLY A 92 12.58 0.77 2.57
C GLY A 92 11.74 0.07 3.64
N GLY A 93 12.10 -1.17 3.98
CA GLY A 93 11.42 -1.98 5.00
C GLY A 93 9.92 -2.19 4.69
N ASN A 94 9.08 -2.28 5.73
CA ASN A 94 7.65 -2.52 5.54
C ASN A 94 6.96 -1.42 4.72
N SER A 95 7.39 -0.16 4.87
CA SER A 95 6.71 0.97 4.23
C SER A 95 6.71 0.89 2.72
N VAL A 96 7.74 0.29 2.10
CA VAL A 96 7.82 0.19 0.63
C VAL A 96 6.92 -0.88 0.04
N ILE A 97 6.42 -1.81 0.87
CA ILE A 97 5.61 -2.92 0.37
C ILE A 97 4.24 -2.42 -0.10
N SER A 98 3.55 -1.53 0.64
CA SER A 98 2.23 -1.02 0.22
C SER A 98 2.25 -0.32 -1.15
N PRO A 99 3.21 0.60 -1.46
CA PRO A 99 3.36 1.15 -2.81
C PRO A 99 3.64 0.10 -3.90
N ILE A 100 4.40 -0.96 -3.58
CA ILE A 100 4.63 -2.07 -4.52
C ILE A 100 3.34 -2.85 -4.79
N ILE A 101 2.57 -3.17 -3.73
CA ILE A 101 1.28 -3.87 -3.83
C ILE A 101 0.32 -3.07 -4.71
N GLU A 102 0.20 -1.76 -4.50
CA GLU A 102 -0.64 -0.88 -5.31
C GLU A 102 -0.22 -0.90 -6.79
N LEU A 103 1.08 -0.80 -7.07
CA LEU A 103 1.59 -0.88 -8.44
C LEU A 103 1.30 -2.23 -9.11
N MET A 104 1.48 -3.33 -8.37
CA MET A 104 1.14 -4.68 -8.85
C MET A 104 -0.35 -4.82 -9.12
N TYR A 105 -1.21 -4.29 -8.25
CA TYR A 105 -2.66 -4.33 -8.40
C TYR A 105 -3.09 -3.60 -9.69
N GLU A 106 -2.62 -2.37 -9.88
CA GLU A 106 -2.95 -1.56 -11.06
C GLU A 106 -2.48 -2.20 -12.37
N ASN A 107 -1.35 -2.91 -12.34
CA ASN A 107 -0.87 -3.68 -13.49
C ASN A 107 -1.72 -4.92 -13.76
N LEU A 108 -2.00 -5.72 -12.72
CA LEU A 108 -2.74 -6.98 -12.84
C LEU A 108 -4.16 -6.75 -13.35
N ILE A 109 -4.87 -5.74 -12.85
CA ILE A 109 -6.27 -5.50 -13.24
C ILE A 109 -6.40 -5.08 -14.72
N GLN A 110 -5.30 -4.66 -15.35
CA GLN A 110 -5.22 -4.29 -16.77
C GLN A 110 -4.70 -5.45 -17.65
N ASP A 111 -4.10 -6.47 -17.04
CA ASP A 111 -3.50 -7.61 -17.74
C ASP A 111 -4.53 -8.70 -18.05
N ASN A 112 -5.13 -8.59 -19.23
CA ASN A 112 -6.09 -9.57 -19.73
C ASN A 112 -5.45 -10.88 -20.23
N ALA A 113 -4.11 -10.98 -20.27
CA ALA A 113 -3.41 -12.18 -20.75
C ALA A 113 -3.07 -13.16 -19.61
N ASN A 114 -3.11 -12.70 -18.36
CA ASN A 114 -2.81 -13.53 -17.20
C ASN A 114 -4.03 -14.38 -16.78
N ASN A 115 -4.01 -15.67 -17.15
CA ASN A 115 -5.05 -16.62 -16.76
C ASN A 115 -5.10 -16.91 -15.25
N ASN A 116 -4.02 -16.63 -14.50
CA ASN A 116 -3.94 -16.83 -13.06
C ASN A 116 -4.12 -15.52 -12.26
N MET A 117 -4.55 -14.43 -12.93
CA MET A 117 -4.73 -13.10 -12.31
C MET A 117 -5.54 -13.16 -11.01
N ALA A 118 -6.57 -14.02 -10.93
CA ALA A 118 -7.38 -14.15 -9.72
C ALA A 118 -6.57 -14.69 -8.52
N GLU A 119 -5.65 -15.63 -8.73
CA GLU A 119 -4.76 -16.10 -7.65
C GLU A 119 -3.73 -15.03 -7.27
N ASP A 120 -3.21 -14.28 -8.25
CA ASP A 120 -2.28 -13.17 -7.98
C ASP A 120 -2.95 -12.04 -7.17
N LEU A 121 -4.21 -11.68 -7.50
CA LEU A 121 -4.99 -10.72 -6.72
C LEU A 121 -5.27 -11.24 -5.30
N MET A 122 -5.54 -12.55 -5.15
CA MET A 122 -5.67 -13.19 -3.83
C MET A 122 -4.39 -13.01 -3.00
N GLN A 123 -3.20 -13.19 -3.59
CA GLN A 123 -1.94 -12.92 -2.87
C GLN A 123 -1.80 -11.44 -2.47
N LEU A 124 -2.12 -10.50 -3.36
CA LEU A 124 -2.05 -9.07 -3.03
C LEU A 124 -2.97 -8.70 -1.87
N LEU A 125 -4.18 -9.25 -1.81
CA LEU A 125 -5.08 -9.05 -0.68
C LEU A 125 -4.46 -9.55 0.63
N VAL A 126 -3.85 -10.74 0.61
CA VAL A 126 -3.18 -11.31 1.79
C VAL A 126 -2.02 -10.43 2.24
N PHE A 127 -1.18 -9.95 1.32
CA PHE A 127 -0.07 -9.07 1.67
C PHE A 127 -0.53 -7.75 2.27
N ASP A 128 -1.52 -7.11 1.65
CA ASP A 128 -2.04 -5.82 2.12
C ASP A 128 -2.70 -5.97 3.50
N PHE A 129 -3.44 -7.07 3.71
CA PHE A 129 -3.97 -7.42 5.02
C PHE A 129 -2.86 -7.60 6.06
N LEU A 130 -1.85 -8.41 5.77
CA LEU A 130 -0.79 -8.72 6.74
C LEU A 130 0.01 -7.48 7.17
N LEU A 131 0.19 -6.52 6.27
CA LEU A 131 0.89 -5.26 6.56
C LEU A 131 0.09 -4.34 7.48
N HIS A 132 -1.24 -4.31 7.33
CA HIS A 132 -2.08 -3.31 7.98
C HIS A 132 -3.07 -3.89 9.01
N GLN A 133 -3.10 -5.20 9.24
CA GLN A 133 -4.04 -5.84 10.18
C GLN A 133 -4.01 -5.22 11.58
N ASP A 134 -2.83 -4.80 12.08
CA ASP A 134 -2.71 -4.11 13.36
C ASP A 134 -3.35 -2.71 13.33
N GLU A 135 -3.13 -1.98 12.24
CA GLU A 135 -3.69 -0.63 12.03
C GLU A 135 -5.21 -0.66 11.84
N TRP A 136 -5.72 -1.73 11.25
CA TRP A 136 -7.13 -1.97 11.02
C TRP A 136 -7.82 -2.66 12.21
N ASP A 137 -7.11 -2.97 13.30
CA ASP A 137 -7.64 -3.69 14.47
C ASP A 137 -8.26 -5.05 14.08
N LEU A 138 -7.50 -5.82 13.29
CA LEU A 138 -7.84 -7.11 12.70
C LEU A 138 -6.81 -8.22 12.98
N SER A 139 -5.82 -7.98 13.85
CA SER A 139 -4.76 -8.96 14.15
C SER A 139 -5.28 -10.28 14.72
N ASP A 140 -6.44 -10.25 15.37
CA ASP A 140 -7.04 -11.42 16.05
C ASP A 140 -8.18 -12.07 15.24
N ILE A 141 -8.40 -11.72 13.96
CA ILE A 141 -9.53 -12.32 13.20
C ILE A 141 -9.26 -13.76 12.79
N LEU A 142 -7.99 -14.17 12.74
CA LEU A 142 -7.56 -15.47 12.30
C LEU A 142 -7.07 -16.31 13.48
N THR A 143 -7.38 -17.60 13.43
CA THR A 143 -6.75 -18.61 14.30
C THR A 143 -5.35 -18.98 13.79
N ASP A 144 -4.53 -19.61 14.64
CA ASP A 144 -3.19 -20.08 14.25
C ASP A 144 -3.25 -21.02 13.02
N ASP A 145 -4.23 -21.94 12.97
CA ASP A 145 -4.42 -22.84 11.82
C ASP A 145 -4.82 -22.08 10.54
N GLU A 146 -5.54 -20.97 10.66
CA GLU A 146 -5.92 -20.13 9.52
C GLU A 146 -4.76 -19.24 9.03
N MET A 147 -3.79 -18.93 9.90
CA MET A 147 -2.56 -18.26 9.51
C MET A 147 -1.72 -19.13 8.59
N ASP A 148 -1.73 -20.45 8.77
CA ASP A 148 -1.07 -21.40 7.84
C ASP A 148 -1.67 -21.30 6.43
N TYR A 149 -2.98 -21.04 6.29
CA TYR A 149 -3.61 -20.87 4.98
C TYR A 149 -3.13 -19.63 4.26
N LEU A 150 -2.84 -18.54 4.98
CA LEU A 150 -2.16 -17.38 4.40
C LEU A 150 -0.74 -17.74 3.93
N GLY A 151 -0.05 -18.58 4.68
CA GLY A 151 1.25 -19.13 4.28
C GLY A 151 1.15 -19.98 3.00
N TYR A 152 0.14 -20.84 2.92
CA TYR A 152 -0.10 -21.63 1.70
C TYR A 152 -0.41 -20.73 0.51
N ILE A 153 -1.25 -19.71 0.67
CA ILE A 153 -1.59 -18.74 -0.39
C ILE A 153 -0.34 -18.05 -0.92
N THR A 154 0.53 -17.59 -0.03
CA THR A 154 1.73 -16.84 -0.42
C THR A 154 2.81 -17.73 -1.05
N GLU A 155 2.86 -19.03 -0.76
CA GLU A 155 3.84 -19.94 -1.35
C GLU A 155 3.36 -20.68 -2.61
N ASN A 156 2.09 -21.11 -2.67
CA ASN A 156 1.69 -22.16 -3.60
C ASN A 156 0.65 -21.74 -4.64
N PHE A 157 0.15 -20.51 -4.55
CA PHE A 157 -0.87 -19.96 -5.44
C PHE A 157 -0.31 -18.77 -6.20
N GLY A 158 -0.95 -18.41 -7.31
CA GLY A 158 -0.50 -17.32 -8.15
C GLY A 158 0.38 -17.82 -9.28
N SER A 159 0.71 -16.90 -10.18
CA SER A 159 1.44 -17.18 -11.40
C SER A 159 2.80 -17.83 -11.13
N GLY A 160 2.96 -19.07 -11.60
CA GLY A 160 4.20 -19.83 -11.46
C GLY A 160 4.45 -20.45 -10.08
N MET A 161 3.46 -20.50 -9.19
CA MET A 161 3.66 -20.99 -7.81
C MET A 161 3.14 -22.39 -7.54
N HIS A 162 2.46 -23.04 -8.50
CA HIS A 162 1.90 -24.36 -8.24
C HIS A 162 3.03 -25.35 -7.95
N SER A 163 2.95 -26.01 -6.80
CA SER A 163 3.95 -26.91 -6.25
C SER A 163 3.26 -28.07 -5.52
N VAL A 164 3.98 -29.17 -5.26
CA VAL A 164 3.49 -30.17 -4.30
C VAL A 164 3.94 -29.73 -2.92
N TYR A 165 3.00 -29.28 -2.09
CA TYR A 165 3.30 -28.82 -0.74
C TYR A 165 2.83 -29.78 0.33
N LYS A 166 3.48 -29.75 1.50
CA LYS A 166 3.08 -30.59 2.64
C LYS A 166 1.67 -30.22 3.10
N GLY A 167 0.82 -31.23 3.34
CA GLY A 167 -0.55 -31.04 3.81
C GLY A 167 -1.60 -30.90 2.70
N TYR A 168 -1.20 -30.85 1.42
CA TYR A 168 -2.12 -30.67 0.28
C TYR A 168 -3.25 -31.71 0.16
N GLN A 169 -3.14 -32.85 0.85
CA GLN A 169 -4.17 -33.90 0.88
C GLN A 169 -5.36 -33.50 1.78
N GLU A 170 -5.08 -32.80 2.87
CA GLU A 170 -6.09 -32.32 3.84
C GLU A 170 -6.49 -30.88 3.48
N ASN A 171 -5.49 -30.04 3.24
CA ASN A 171 -5.62 -28.64 2.87
C ASN A 171 -5.45 -28.51 1.35
N THR A 172 -6.39 -29.08 0.59
CA THR A 172 -6.33 -29.01 -0.89
C THR A 172 -6.43 -27.55 -1.37
N PRO A 173 -5.91 -27.22 -2.56
CA PRO A 173 -6.08 -25.88 -3.13
C PRO A 173 -7.55 -25.42 -3.19
N SER A 174 -8.48 -26.32 -3.50
CA SER A 174 -9.91 -26.05 -3.48
C SER A 174 -10.43 -25.70 -2.08
N ASN A 175 -9.97 -26.40 -1.04
CA ASN A 175 -10.37 -26.12 0.34
C ASN A 175 -9.84 -24.75 0.81
N ILE A 176 -8.60 -24.41 0.45
CA ILE A 176 -7.99 -23.13 0.80
C ILE A 176 -8.72 -21.98 0.09
N ILE A 177 -9.03 -22.13 -1.21
CA ILE A 177 -9.80 -21.13 -1.95
C ILE A 177 -11.23 -20.99 -1.44
N ASP A 178 -11.89 -22.10 -1.08
CA ASP A 178 -13.21 -22.06 -0.45
C ASP A 178 -13.16 -21.29 0.86
N TRP A 179 -12.19 -21.61 1.74
CA TRP A 179 -11.98 -20.86 2.97
C TRP A 179 -11.70 -19.37 2.71
N PHE A 180 -10.81 -19.06 1.78
CA PHE A 180 -10.46 -17.68 1.43
C PHE A 180 -11.71 -16.87 1.04
N LEU A 181 -12.50 -17.38 0.08
CA LEU A 181 -13.68 -16.69 -0.43
C LEU A 181 -14.85 -16.68 0.56
N ASN A 182 -15.08 -17.81 1.25
CA ASN A 182 -16.31 -18.02 2.02
C ASN A 182 -16.19 -17.74 3.51
N THR A 183 -14.96 -17.65 4.03
CA THR A 183 -14.66 -17.35 5.43
C THR A 183 -13.87 -16.06 5.52
N PHE A 184 -12.62 -16.05 5.05
CA PHE A 184 -11.71 -14.92 5.26
C PHE A 184 -12.21 -13.62 4.64
N CYS A 185 -12.53 -13.61 3.34
CA CYS A 185 -13.09 -12.44 2.67
C CYS A 185 -14.39 -11.95 3.31
N LYS A 186 -15.26 -12.87 3.77
CA LYS A 186 -16.51 -12.48 4.45
C LYS A 186 -16.26 -11.87 5.83
N GLN A 187 -15.32 -12.40 6.59
CA GLN A 187 -14.92 -11.83 7.89
C GLN A 187 -14.38 -10.42 7.70
N LEU A 188 -13.45 -10.24 6.75
CA LEU A 188 -12.90 -8.95 6.34
C LEU A 188 -14.00 -7.95 5.98
N GLU A 189 -14.92 -8.32 5.09
CA GLU A 189 -16.07 -7.48 4.72
C GLU A 189 -16.96 -7.13 5.92
N SER A 190 -17.28 -8.11 6.76
CA SER A 190 -18.17 -7.93 7.91
C SER A 190 -17.57 -7.06 9.02
N SER A 191 -16.24 -6.93 9.06
CA SER A 191 -15.55 -6.10 10.03
C SER A 191 -15.86 -4.61 9.85
N GLY A 192 -16.05 -4.17 8.60
CA GLY A 192 -16.21 -2.75 8.24
C GLY A 192 -14.99 -1.88 8.58
N LYS A 193 -13.81 -2.48 8.84
CA LYS A 193 -12.59 -1.77 9.26
C LYS A 193 -11.59 -1.51 8.13
N ILE A 194 -11.79 -2.12 6.97
CA ILE A 194 -10.86 -2.05 5.84
C ILE A 194 -11.11 -0.75 5.05
N PRO A 195 -10.10 0.12 4.88
CA PRO A 195 -10.24 1.36 4.12
C PRO A 195 -10.58 1.11 2.64
N GLU A 196 -11.47 1.93 2.06
CA GLU A 196 -11.95 1.75 0.68
C GLU A 196 -10.86 1.95 -0.39
N ASP A 197 -9.81 2.68 -0.05
CA ASP A 197 -8.66 2.96 -0.89
C ASP A 197 -7.55 1.89 -0.81
N SER A 198 -7.64 0.95 0.14
CA SER A 198 -6.69 -0.17 0.26
C SER A 198 -6.82 -1.19 -0.87
N VAL A 199 -5.71 -1.87 -1.20
CA VAL A 199 -5.74 -2.97 -2.19
C VAL A 199 -6.59 -4.12 -1.69
N CYS A 200 -6.56 -4.40 -0.38
CA CYS A 200 -7.42 -5.37 0.27
C CYS A 200 -8.90 -5.12 -0.08
N PHE A 201 -9.38 -3.89 0.11
CA PHE A 201 -10.77 -3.54 -0.23
C PHE A 201 -11.06 -3.65 -1.72
N LYS A 202 -10.16 -3.17 -2.58
CA LYS A 202 -10.30 -3.23 -4.05
C LYS A 202 -10.43 -4.68 -4.53
N VAL A 203 -9.58 -5.57 -4.02
CA VAL A 203 -9.65 -7.01 -4.35
C VAL A 203 -10.90 -7.68 -3.77
N LEU A 204 -11.35 -7.29 -2.57
CA LEU A 204 -12.65 -7.74 -2.05
C LEU A 204 -13.79 -7.36 -3.00
N GLN A 205 -13.80 -6.12 -3.54
CA GLN A 205 -14.80 -5.73 -4.53
C GLN A 205 -14.68 -6.54 -5.82
N PHE A 206 -13.46 -6.80 -6.31
CA PHE A 206 -13.24 -7.65 -7.48
C PHE A 206 -13.89 -9.02 -7.30
N PHE A 207 -13.72 -9.63 -6.13
CA PHE A 207 -14.34 -10.91 -5.82
C PHE A 207 -15.81 -10.81 -5.48
N LYS A 208 -16.47 -9.66 -5.30
CA LYS A 208 -17.94 -9.64 -5.15
C LYS A 208 -18.66 -10.13 -6.40
N GLU A 209 -18.06 -9.93 -7.57
CA GLU A 209 -18.58 -10.41 -8.84
C GLU A 209 -18.50 -11.94 -8.91
N VAL A 210 -19.66 -12.57 -9.14
CA VAL A 210 -19.80 -14.04 -9.13
C VAL A 210 -18.87 -14.71 -10.15
N ASP A 211 -18.72 -14.11 -11.33
CA ASP A 211 -17.83 -14.64 -12.38
C ASP A 211 -16.37 -14.64 -11.94
N ASN A 212 -15.93 -13.63 -11.18
CA ASN A 212 -14.56 -13.55 -10.67
C ASN A 212 -14.32 -14.55 -9.53
N LYS A 213 -15.31 -14.78 -8.64
CA LYS A 213 -15.24 -15.89 -7.66
C LYS A 213 -15.11 -17.24 -8.36
N ASN A 214 -15.95 -17.47 -9.36
CA ASN A 214 -15.99 -18.74 -10.08
C ASN A 214 -14.66 -19.03 -10.78
N LYS A 215 -14.01 -18.01 -11.38
CA LYS A 215 -12.66 -18.16 -11.95
C LYS A 215 -11.64 -18.65 -10.92
N LEU A 216 -11.61 -18.05 -9.73
CA LEU A 216 -10.68 -18.49 -8.67
C LEU A 216 -11.01 -19.93 -8.22
N VAL A 217 -12.28 -20.27 -8.06
CA VAL A 217 -12.72 -21.64 -7.72
C VAL A 217 -12.31 -22.65 -8.80
N GLU A 218 -12.44 -22.29 -10.08
CA GLU A 218 -12.02 -23.13 -11.20
C GLU A 218 -10.51 -23.38 -11.18
N LEU A 219 -9.69 -22.36 -10.92
CA LEU A 219 -8.24 -22.50 -10.74
C LEU A 219 -7.90 -23.45 -9.58
N GLY A 220 -8.53 -23.26 -8.42
CA GLY A 220 -8.34 -24.15 -7.27
C GLY A 220 -8.71 -25.60 -7.52
N ASN A 221 -9.81 -25.84 -8.25
CA ASN A 221 -10.24 -27.18 -8.64
C ASN A 221 -9.29 -27.83 -9.65
N ALA A 222 -8.82 -27.07 -10.64
CA ALA A 222 -7.85 -27.54 -11.61
C ALA A 222 -6.54 -27.94 -10.93
N TYR A 223 -6.03 -27.07 -10.05
CA TYR A 223 -4.81 -27.32 -9.30
C TYR A 223 -4.96 -28.53 -8.35
N SER A 224 -6.05 -28.63 -7.61
CA SER A 224 -6.33 -29.81 -6.76
C SER A 224 -6.38 -31.11 -7.55
N SER A 225 -7.01 -31.08 -8.74
CA SER A 225 -7.10 -32.24 -9.63
C SER A 225 -5.72 -32.64 -10.15
N GLU A 226 -4.88 -31.66 -10.50
CA GLU A 226 -3.50 -31.89 -10.93
C GLU A 226 -2.69 -32.55 -9.81
N LEU A 227 -2.75 -32.02 -8.58
CA LEU A 227 -2.06 -32.60 -7.41
C LEU A 227 -2.50 -34.03 -7.08
N GLN A 228 -3.77 -34.38 -7.27
CA GLN A 228 -4.27 -35.75 -7.09
C GLN A 228 -3.74 -36.72 -8.16
N SER A 229 -3.36 -36.19 -9.33
CA SER A 229 -2.80 -36.99 -10.43
C SER A 229 -1.28 -37.14 -10.35
N VAL A 230 -0.61 -36.33 -9.53
CA VAL A 230 0.84 -36.39 -9.35
C VAL A 230 1.23 -37.67 -8.62
N ASN A 231 2.16 -38.41 -9.22
CA ASN A 231 2.89 -39.44 -8.52
C ASN A 231 4.13 -38.81 -7.86
N THR A 232 4.06 -38.57 -6.54
CA THR A 232 5.16 -37.95 -5.77
C THR A 232 6.44 -38.79 -5.68
N SER A 233 6.42 -40.04 -6.17
CA SER A 233 7.63 -40.86 -6.35
C SER A 233 8.35 -40.62 -7.68
N ASP A 234 7.73 -39.88 -8.61
CA ASP A 234 8.37 -39.38 -9.82
C ASP A 234 9.06 -38.06 -9.51
N ILE A 235 10.32 -37.94 -9.88
CA ILE A 235 11.12 -36.72 -9.68
C ILE A 235 11.05 -35.76 -10.88
N ASN A 236 10.32 -36.12 -11.94
CA ASN A 236 10.26 -35.38 -13.21
C ASN A 236 8.84 -34.96 -13.62
N PHE A 237 7.93 -34.70 -12.68
CA PHE A 237 6.65 -34.08 -13.01
C PHE A 237 6.78 -32.55 -13.00
N ASN A 238 6.00 -31.88 -13.85
CA ASN A 238 5.87 -30.43 -13.85
C ASN A 238 4.40 -30.09 -13.77
N LEU A 239 4.04 -29.21 -12.84
CA LEU A 239 2.71 -28.65 -12.76
C LEU A 239 2.51 -27.57 -13.82
N SER A 240 1.26 -27.40 -14.25
CA SER A 240 0.89 -26.53 -15.38
C SER A 240 1.19 -25.03 -15.15
N ASN A 241 1.16 -24.57 -13.89
CA ASN A 241 1.43 -23.19 -13.50
C ASN A 241 2.61 -23.10 -12.52
N SER A 242 3.80 -23.53 -12.95
CA SER A 242 4.97 -23.69 -12.09
C SER A 242 6.22 -23.05 -12.69
N ILE A 243 6.85 -22.16 -11.93
CA ILE A 243 8.23 -21.72 -12.12
C ILE A 243 9.10 -22.71 -11.34
N SER A 244 9.58 -23.72 -12.06
CA SER A 244 10.40 -24.82 -11.57
C SER A 244 11.57 -25.06 -12.51
N LYS A 245 12.30 -26.16 -12.32
CA LYS A 245 13.23 -26.67 -13.34
C LYS A 245 12.56 -26.94 -14.69
N GLY A 246 11.24 -27.03 -14.77
CA GLY A 246 10.44 -27.11 -16.00
C GLY A 246 10.04 -25.76 -16.59
N GLU A 247 9.83 -24.74 -15.75
CA GLU A 247 9.30 -23.40 -16.06
C GLU A 247 8.15 -23.42 -17.10
N SER A 248 6.91 -23.52 -16.61
CA SER A 248 5.68 -23.61 -17.43
C SER A 248 4.83 -22.34 -17.42
N SER A 249 5.11 -21.39 -16.52
CA SER A 249 4.42 -20.10 -16.45
C SER A 249 5.15 -19.00 -17.22
N THR A 250 4.39 -18.11 -17.87
CA THR A 250 4.91 -16.89 -18.50
C THR A 250 4.85 -15.67 -17.56
N HIS A 251 4.10 -15.77 -16.46
CA HIS A 251 3.91 -14.71 -15.46
C HIS A 251 4.57 -15.10 -14.14
N VAL A 252 4.93 -14.10 -13.35
CA VAL A 252 5.57 -14.25 -12.04
C VAL A 252 4.62 -13.71 -10.98
N SER A 253 4.31 -14.51 -9.97
CA SER A 253 3.42 -14.15 -8.88
C SER A 253 3.92 -12.93 -8.10
N PRO A 254 3.02 -12.17 -7.44
CA PRO A 254 3.39 -11.12 -6.50
C PRO A 254 4.43 -11.56 -5.47
N THR A 255 4.30 -12.77 -4.88
CA THR A 255 5.30 -13.31 -3.96
C THR A 255 6.69 -13.35 -4.59
N LEU A 256 6.85 -14.02 -5.74
CA LEU A 256 8.15 -14.13 -6.36
C LEU A 256 8.70 -12.79 -6.80
N LYS A 257 7.84 -11.88 -7.29
CA LYS A 257 8.25 -10.52 -7.63
C LYS A 257 8.87 -9.81 -6.43
N PHE A 258 8.30 -9.94 -5.22
CA PHE A 258 8.92 -9.39 -4.01
C PHE A 258 10.31 -9.96 -3.75
N PHE A 259 10.45 -11.28 -3.71
CA PHE A 259 11.73 -11.93 -3.40
C PHE A 259 12.82 -11.63 -4.45
N LEU A 260 12.46 -11.70 -5.73
CA LEU A 260 13.36 -11.42 -6.84
C LEU A 260 13.78 -9.94 -6.85
N LEU A 261 12.83 -9.02 -6.65
CA LEU A 261 13.12 -7.58 -6.60
C LEU A 261 14.03 -7.24 -5.42
N ALA A 262 13.69 -7.73 -4.21
CA ALA A 262 14.49 -7.50 -3.01
C ALA A 262 15.92 -8.02 -3.17
N GLN A 263 16.08 -9.24 -3.69
CA GLN A 263 17.39 -9.84 -3.90
C GLN A 263 18.16 -9.13 -5.01
N GLY A 264 17.52 -8.80 -6.13
CA GLY A 264 18.16 -8.12 -7.25
C GLY A 264 18.62 -6.71 -6.87
N ALA A 265 17.83 -5.99 -6.08
CA ALA A 265 18.22 -4.69 -5.53
C ALA A 265 19.38 -4.82 -4.53
N LYS A 266 19.36 -5.83 -3.65
CA LYS A 266 20.44 -6.11 -2.69
C LYS A 266 21.76 -6.44 -3.37
N GLU A 267 21.73 -7.18 -4.47
CA GLU A 267 22.92 -7.53 -5.26
C GLU A 267 23.39 -6.41 -6.19
N GLY A 268 22.58 -5.36 -6.36
CA GLY A 268 22.84 -4.26 -7.27
C GLY A 268 22.63 -4.63 -8.74
N SER A 269 21.96 -5.74 -9.04
CA SER A 269 21.54 -6.07 -10.41
C SER A 269 20.36 -5.20 -10.86
N LEU A 270 19.55 -4.70 -9.91
CA LEU A 270 18.48 -3.75 -10.15
C LEU A 270 18.81 -2.39 -9.54
N SER A 271 18.81 -1.36 -10.37
CA SER A 271 18.85 0.03 -9.92
C SER A 271 17.46 0.52 -9.51
N ALA A 272 17.38 1.66 -8.84
CA ALA A 272 16.10 2.27 -8.47
C ALA A 272 15.16 2.51 -9.65
N ASN A 273 15.72 2.82 -10.83
CA ASN A 273 14.95 3.09 -12.04
C ASN A 273 14.31 1.81 -12.61
N ASP A 274 14.85 0.65 -12.28
CA ASP A 274 14.42 -0.63 -12.84
C ASP A 274 13.21 -1.21 -12.09
N TRP A 275 12.88 -0.72 -10.89
CA TRP A 275 11.88 -1.35 -10.02
C TRP A 275 10.47 -1.33 -10.62
N VAL A 276 10.06 -0.19 -11.19
CA VAL A 276 8.73 -0.08 -11.81
C VAL A 276 8.63 -0.95 -13.06
N GLU A 277 9.69 -0.95 -13.89
CA GLU A 277 9.77 -1.83 -15.07
C GLU A 277 9.74 -3.30 -14.65
N PHE A 278 10.49 -3.65 -13.61
CA PHE A 278 10.55 -5.00 -13.04
C PHE A 278 9.18 -5.47 -12.56
N ILE A 279 8.49 -4.64 -11.77
CA ILE A 279 7.17 -4.98 -11.21
C ILE A 279 6.15 -5.20 -12.32
N ASN A 280 6.24 -4.46 -13.43
CA ASN A 280 5.32 -4.55 -14.56
C ASN A 280 5.73 -5.58 -15.62
N SER A 281 6.89 -6.22 -15.47
CA SER A 281 7.41 -7.16 -16.46
C SER A 281 6.84 -8.58 -16.29
N ASP A 282 6.84 -9.31 -17.40
CA ASP A 282 6.68 -10.76 -17.46
C ASP A 282 7.99 -11.47 -17.08
N ILE A 283 8.00 -12.80 -17.18
CA ILE A 283 9.17 -13.61 -16.80
C ILE A 283 10.42 -13.27 -17.62
N ASP A 284 10.29 -12.98 -18.91
CA ASP A 284 11.41 -12.70 -19.80
C ASP A 284 11.96 -11.30 -19.57
N GLY A 285 11.09 -10.31 -19.34
CA GLY A 285 11.47 -8.96 -18.92
C GLY A 285 12.22 -8.99 -17.58
N ILE A 286 11.71 -9.74 -16.60
CA ILE A 286 12.38 -9.90 -15.30
C ILE A 286 13.75 -10.56 -15.46
N LYS A 287 13.88 -11.63 -16.25
CA LYS A 287 15.18 -12.28 -16.50
C LYS A 287 16.20 -11.30 -17.06
N LYS A 288 15.80 -10.51 -18.05
CA LYS A 288 16.65 -9.50 -18.67
C LYS A 288 17.13 -8.46 -17.66
N LEU A 289 16.23 -7.95 -16.81
CA LEU A 289 16.57 -6.98 -15.76
C LEU A 289 17.50 -7.56 -14.69
N LEU A 290 17.36 -8.85 -14.36
CA LEU A 290 18.25 -9.55 -13.43
C LEU A 290 19.59 -9.96 -14.05
N GLY A 291 19.84 -9.63 -15.32
CA GLY A 291 21.06 -10.02 -16.03
C GLY A 291 21.18 -11.54 -16.24
N ILE A 292 20.05 -12.25 -16.26
CA ILE A 292 20.01 -13.67 -16.59
C ILE A 292 20.19 -13.77 -18.12
N GLU A 293 21.43 -14.03 -18.54
CA GLU A 293 21.80 -14.15 -19.97
C GLU A 293 20.97 -15.22 -20.68
N GLU A 294 20.70 -15.02 -21.97
CA GLU A 294 20.03 -16.01 -22.83
C GLU A 294 20.81 -17.35 -22.82
N GLY A 295 20.21 -18.35 -22.20
CA GLY A 295 20.72 -19.71 -22.02
C GLY A 295 19.77 -20.52 -21.11
N ASP A 296 20.08 -21.78 -20.84
CA ASP A 296 19.23 -22.71 -20.07
C ASP A 296 18.93 -22.32 -18.60
N LYS A 297 19.44 -21.17 -18.11
CA LYS A 297 19.26 -20.75 -16.71
C LYS A 297 17.87 -20.17 -16.49
N LYS A 298 17.09 -20.83 -15.65
CA LYS A 298 15.71 -20.45 -15.32
C LYS A 298 15.70 -19.40 -14.23
N ILE A 299 14.60 -18.65 -14.12
CA ILE A 299 14.47 -17.66 -13.04
C ILE A 299 14.50 -18.35 -11.65
N ALA A 300 13.97 -19.57 -11.57
CA ALA A 300 14.05 -20.43 -10.40
C ALA A 300 15.51 -20.78 -10.01
N ASP A 301 16.39 -21.02 -10.98
CA ASP A 301 17.81 -21.30 -10.70
C ASP A 301 18.51 -20.06 -10.14
N TRP A 302 18.13 -18.87 -10.62
CA TRP A 302 18.65 -17.62 -10.09
C TRP A 302 18.22 -17.41 -8.64
N LEU A 303 16.94 -17.66 -8.34
CA LEU A 303 16.35 -17.47 -7.01
C LEU A 303 16.87 -18.47 -5.97
N THR A 304 17.11 -19.72 -6.36
CA THR A 304 17.55 -20.82 -5.48
C THR A 304 19.05 -20.94 -5.31
N ASP A 305 19.83 -20.04 -5.89
CA ASP A 305 21.29 -20.00 -5.75
C ASP A 305 21.69 -19.85 -4.27
N GLU A 306 22.38 -20.86 -3.74
CA GLU A 306 22.78 -20.94 -2.33
C GLU A 306 23.60 -19.72 -1.86
N ASN A 307 24.31 -19.05 -2.78
CA ASN A 307 25.09 -17.86 -2.44
C ASN A 307 24.22 -16.63 -2.14
N LYS A 308 22.96 -16.63 -2.59
CA LYS A 308 22.02 -15.51 -2.42
C LYS A 308 21.26 -15.57 -1.11
N ASN A 309 21.06 -16.79 -0.58
CA ASN A 309 20.33 -17.07 0.65
C ASN A 309 18.95 -16.40 0.70
N THR A 310 18.15 -16.59 -0.35
CA THR A 310 16.80 -16.02 -0.51
C THR A 310 15.73 -16.75 0.31
N GLY A 311 16.08 -17.88 0.93
CA GLY A 311 15.15 -18.80 1.58
C GLY A 311 14.64 -19.90 0.64
N TRP A 312 14.49 -19.58 -0.65
CA TRP A 312 13.99 -20.50 -1.67
C TRP A 312 14.99 -21.60 -2.01
N THR A 313 14.48 -22.81 -2.15
CA THR A 313 15.22 -23.99 -2.59
C THR A 313 14.41 -24.77 -3.62
N TYR A 314 15.02 -25.78 -4.22
CA TYR A 314 14.26 -26.82 -4.93
C TYR A 314 13.93 -27.96 -3.98
N ASP A 315 12.69 -28.41 -4.01
CA ASP A 315 12.30 -29.67 -3.40
C ASP A 315 12.86 -30.88 -4.20
N SER A 316 12.55 -32.10 -3.76
CA SER A 316 12.97 -33.32 -4.45
C SER A 316 12.37 -33.50 -5.85
N SER A 317 11.30 -32.78 -6.18
CA SER A 317 10.65 -32.80 -7.49
C SER A 317 11.09 -31.66 -8.41
N GLY A 318 11.96 -30.77 -7.93
CA GLY A 318 12.47 -29.63 -8.69
C GLY A 318 11.51 -28.43 -8.73
N GLN A 319 10.52 -28.40 -7.83
CA GLN A 319 9.61 -27.29 -7.58
C GLN A 319 10.23 -26.31 -6.59
N LEU A 320 9.86 -25.02 -6.68
CA LEU A 320 10.26 -24.03 -5.70
C LEU A 320 9.63 -24.33 -4.34
N ASP A 321 10.44 -24.27 -3.30
CA ASP A 321 10.06 -24.58 -1.93
C ASP A 321 10.84 -23.65 -0.99
N PHE A 322 10.13 -22.72 -0.37
CA PHE A 322 10.67 -21.78 0.62
C PHE A 322 10.95 -22.51 1.93
N ASN A 323 10.03 -23.39 2.31
CA ASN A 323 10.00 -23.98 3.64
C ASN A 323 10.60 -25.38 3.74
N ARG A 324 11.23 -25.86 2.68
CA ARG A 324 11.94 -27.15 2.59
C ARG A 324 11.02 -28.30 3.04
N GLY A 325 9.75 -28.20 2.69
CA GLY A 325 8.69 -29.15 3.02
C GLY A 325 8.30 -29.22 4.50
N GLN A 326 8.70 -28.26 5.34
CA GLN A 326 8.41 -28.31 6.79
C GLN A 326 6.98 -27.91 7.12
N GLU A 327 6.47 -26.81 6.56
CA GLU A 327 5.14 -26.27 6.92
C GLU A 327 4.23 -26.05 5.71
N GLY A 328 4.70 -26.35 4.49
CA GLY A 328 3.91 -26.34 3.25
C GLY A 328 3.49 -24.95 2.75
N GLY A 329 3.68 -23.87 3.51
CA GLY A 329 3.47 -22.48 3.12
C GLY A 329 4.53 -21.56 3.74
N ILE A 330 4.68 -20.31 3.30
CA ILE A 330 5.67 -19.38 3.89
C ILE A 330 5.18 -18.99 5.30
N PRO A 331 5.99 -19.14 6.37
CA PRO A 331 5.58 -18.76 7.71
C PRO A 331 5.35 -17.25 7.75
N ILE A 332 4.21 -16.81 8.27
CA ILE A 332 3.83 -15.40 8.27
C ILE A 332 4.86 -14.53 9.01
N ALA A 333 5.45 -15.05 10.09
CA ALA A 333 6.52 -14.36 10.79
C ALA A 333 7.75 -14.12 9.91
N ASP A 334 8.13 -15.09 9.07
CA ASP A 334 9.27 -14.98 8.17
C ASP A 334 8.99 -14.04 7.01
N LEU A 335 7.76 -14.07 6.46
CA LEU A 335 7.31 -13.11 5.45
C LEU A 335 7.32 -11.66 5.97
N LEU A 336 6.77 -11.43 7.17
CA LEU A 336 6.80 -10.11 7.80
C LEU A 336 8.23 -9.66 8.15
N ASN A 337 9.12 -10.60 8.51
CA ASN A 337 10.54 -10.30 8.72
C ASN A 337 11.25 -9.96 7.40
N PHE A 338 10.90 -10.63 6.30
CA PHE A 338 11.38 -10.30 4.97
C PHE A 338 10.96 -8.87 4.58
N PHE A 339 9.70 -8.48 4.80
CA PHE A 339 9.23 -7.11 4.54
C PHE A 339 9.99 -6.08 5.36
N LYS A 340 10.30 -6.35 6.64
CA LYS A 340 11.08 -5.41 7.47
C LYS A 340 12.48 -5.16 6.92
N GLY A 341 13.04 -6.15 6.20
CA GLY A 341 14.36 -6.09 5.57
C GLY A 341 14.34 -5.65 4.11
N PHE A 342 13.19 -5.25 3.55
CA PHE A 342 13.10 -4.89 2.14
C PHE A 342 14.00 -3.67 1.83
N PRO A 343 14.76 -3.68 0.73
CA PRO A 343 15.71 -2.61 0.43
C PRO A 343 15.03 -1.23 0.28
N SER A 344 15.73 -0.18 0.72
CA SER A 344 15.42 1.20 0.34
C SER A 344 15.99 1.52 -1.04
N ARG A 345 15.41 2.49 -1.74
CA ARG A 345 15.99 3.03 -2.98
C ARG A 345 15.95 4.56 -3.01
N VAL A 346 16.85 5.15 -3.78
CA VAL A 346 16.74 6.57 -4.15
C VAL A 346 15.59 6.75 -5.14
N LEU A 347 14.99 7.94 -5.16
CA LEU A 347 14.01 8.29 -6.18
C LEU A 347 14.69 8.45 -7.53
N SER A 348 14.02 8.02 -8.59
CA SER A 348 14.45 8.25 -9.97
C SER A 348 14.29 9.73 -10.35
N ASP A 349 14.92 10.15 -11.44
CA ASP A 349 14.82 11.53 -11.93
C ASP A 349 13.37 11.94 -12.24
N ASP A 350 12.55 11.02 -12.75
CA ASP A 350 11.15 11.29 -13.06
C ASP A 350 10.29 11.38 -11.80
N GLU A 351 10.59 10.57 -10.78
CA GLU A 351 9.94 10.69 -9.47
C GLU A 351 10.35 11.97 -8.74
N LEU A 352 11.62 12.40 -8.86
CA LEU A 352 12.06 13.68 -8.31
C LEU A 352 11.35 14.87 -8.98
N LYS A 353 11.07 14.81 -10.29
CA LYS A 353 10.24 15.82 -10.96
C LYS A 353 8.83 15.83 -10.39
N GLU A 354 8.27 14.66 -10.11
CA GLU A 354 6.93 14.55 -9.54
C GLU A 354 6.88 15.08 -8.10
N VAL A 355 7.87 14.76 -7.26
CA VAL A 355 8.01 15.35 -5.92
C VAL A 355 8.10 16.87 -6.00
N ASN A 356 8.88 17.43 -6.93
CA ASN A 356 8.96 18.88 -7.11
C ASN A 356 7.61 19.48 -7.53
N ARG A 357 6.88 18.82 -8.44
CA ARG A 357 5.53 19.24 -8.86
C ARG A 357 4.56 19.23 -7.69
N ILE A 358 4.60 18.19 -6.86
CA ILE A 358 3.81 18.12 -5.63
C ILE A 358 4.23 19.24 -4.69
N GLY A 359 5.53 19.49 -4.51
CA GLY A 359 6.04 20.60 -3.72
C GLY A 359 5.50 21.97 -4.15
N ASP A 360 5.41 22.22 -5.45
CA ASP A 360 4.78 23.43 -5.99
C ASP A 360 3.28 23.49 -5.68
N ASN A 361 2.55 22.37 -5.77
CA ASN A 361 1.15 22.29 -5.38
C ASN A 361 0.97 22.55 -3.87
N VAL A 362 1.81 21.95 -3.02
CA VAL A 362 1.81 22.19 -1.57
C VAL A 362 2.01 23.67 -1.27
N LYS A 363 2.99 24.32 -1.90
CA LYS A 363 3.20 25.76 -1.75
C LYS A 363 1.99 26.58 -2.19
N MET A 364 1.34 26.21 -3.29
CA MET A 364 0.15 26.89 -3.77
C MET A 364 -0.98 26.78 -2.74
N ILE A 365 -1.21 25.58 -2.19
CA ILE A 365 -2.19 25.33 -1.13
C ILE A 365 -1.86 26.19 0.09
N MET A 366 -0.61 26.19 0.54
CA MET A 366 -0.16 26.96 1.70
C MET A 366 -0.33 28.48 1.49
N GLN A 367 -0.04 28.99 0.29
CA GLN A 367 -0.25 30.40 -0.02
C GLN A 367 -1.74 30.74 -0.09
N THR A 368 -2.55 29.87 -0.68
CA THR A 368 -4.01 30.05 -0.72
C THR A 368 -4.57 30.11 0.70
N LEU A 369 -4.13 29.21 1.58
CA LEU A 369 -4.48 29.21 2.99
C LEU A 369 -4.05 30.50 3.71
N LYS A 370 -2.82 30.96 3.45
CA LYS A 370 -2.31 32.21 4.01
C LYS A 370 -3.17 33.41 3.60
N TYR A 371 -3.50 33.54 2.30
CA TYR A 371 -4.39 34.60 1.82
C TYR A 371 -5.79 34.49 2.42
N TRP A 372 -6.31 33.27 2.53
CA TRP A 372 -7.62 33.03 3.12
C TRP A 372 -7.70 33.49 4.58
N PHE A 373 -6.71 33.12 5.41
CA PHE A 373 -6.62 33.59 6.79
C PHE A 373 -6.45 35.11 6.90
N GLN A 374 -5.73 35.73 5.96
CA GLN A 374 -5.63 37.19 5.89
C GLN A 374 -6.99 37.85 5.61
N ILE A 375 -7.78 37.31 4.67
CA ILE A 375 -9.13 37.81 4.38
C ILE A 375 -10.02 37.70 5.62
N LEU A 376 -10.06 36.53 6.26
CA LEU A 376 -10.85 36.32 7.48
C LEU A 376 -10.47 37.29 8.60
N ARG A 377 -9.16 37.56 8.76
CA ARG A 377 -8.67 38.56 9.71
C ARG A 377 -9.17 39.95 9.35
N ASP A 378 -9.04 40.35 8.09
CA ASP A 378 -9.41 41.68 7.64
C ASP A 378 -10.93 41.91 7.73
N GLU A 379 -11.75 40.89 7.46
CA GLU A 379 -13.21 40.91 7.66
C GLU A 379 -13.57 41.07 9.13
N ARG A 380 -12.95 40.30 10.03
CA ARG A 380 -13.18 40.41 11.48
C ARG A 380 -12.81 41.81 12.00
N VAL A 381 -11.68 42.36 11.55
CA VAL A 381 -11.27 43.74 11.89
C VAL A 381 -12.25 44.78 11.33
N ALA A 382 -12.75 44.58 10.11
CA ALA A 382 -13.73 45.49 9.51
C ALA A 382 -15.07 45.47 10.26
N VAL A 383 -15.57 44.29 10.65
CA VAL A 383 -16.76 44.15 11.50
C VAL A 383 -16.54 44.83 12.85
N ALA A 384 -15.41 44.59 13.50
CA ALA A 384 -15.08 45.21 14.79
C ALA A 384 -14.97 46.74 14.71
N ARG A 385 -14.52 47.30 13.57
CA ARG A 385 -14.50 48.76 13.34
C ARG A 385 -15.88 49.36 13.06
N ASN A 386 -16.80 48.58 12.49
CA ASN A 386 -18.13 49.04 12.13
C ASN A 386 -19.13 49.04 13.31
N ILE A 387 -18.88 48.22 14.33
CA ILE A 387 -19.60 48.21 15.62
C ILE A 387 -19.09 49.35 16.50
#